data_AF-A0AAE0EM18-F1
#
_entry.id   AF-A0AAE0EM18-F1
#
_cell.length_a   1.000
_cell.length_b   1.000
_cell.length_c   1.000
_cell.angle_alpha   90.00
_cell.angle_beta   90.00
_cell.angle_gamma   90.00
#
_symmetry.space_group_name_H-M   'P 1'
#
loop_
_entity.id
_entity.type
_entity.pdbx_description
1 polymer ?
#
loop_
_entity_poly.entity_id
_entity_poly.type
_entity_poly.pdbx_seq_one_letter_code
_entity_poly.pdbx_strand_id
1 'polypeptide(L)'
;MFNIIAEGLSCLIRKVVSLGLVRGATFGNDIHITHLQFTDDTILFLKPKIEYVNNIMRLLRCFELAAGLKLNCHKSCLVKINKGGHVEEDWAALFHCKKAHLPITYLGLPLGARPS
;
A
#
# COMPACT_ATOMS: atom_id res chain seq x y z
N MET A 1 4.27 0.55 -21.87
CA MET A 1 3.68 -0.69 -21.30
C MET A 1 3.43 -0.56 -19.80
N PHE A 2 4.38 -0.04 -19.00
CA PHE A 2 4.23 0.15 -17.54
C PHE A 2 3.01 0.99 -17.11
N ASN A 3 2.66 2.07 -17.83
CA ASN A 3 1.49 2.89 -17.48
C ASN A 3 0.15 2.14 -17.55
N ILE A 4 0.00 1.17 -18.45
CA ILE A 4 -1.27 0.42 -18.57
C ILE A 4 -1.45 -0.51 -17.36
N ILE A 5 -0.35 -1.14 -16.93
CA ILE A 5 -0.33 -2.00 -15.74
C ILE A 5 -0.61 -1.16 -14.48
N ALA A 6 0.07 -0.03 -14.33
CA ALA A 6 -0.14 0.89 -13.21
C ALA A 6 -1.59 1.40 -13.16
N GLU A 7 -2.13 1.85 -14.30
CA GLU A 7 -3.50 2.33 -14.39
C GLU A 7 -4.53 1.21 -14.15
N GLY A 8 -4.25 -0.01 -14.62
CA GLY A 8 -5.08 -1.20 -14.35
C GLY A 8 -5.16 -1.51 -12.85
N LEU A 9 -4.01 -1.50 -12.16
CA LEU A 9 -3.98 -1.66 -10.71
C LEU A 9 -4.72 -0.52 -10.00
N SER A 10 -4.50 0.72 -10.43
CA SER A 10 -5.18 1.90 -9.90
C SER A 10 -6.70 1.82 -10.05
N CYS A 11 -7.20 1.35 -11.21
CA CYS A 11 -8.61 1.09 -11.44
C CYS A 11 -9.18 0.08 -10.45
N LEU A 12 -8.50 -1.04 -10.22
CA LEU A 12 -8.93 -2.06 -9.26
C LEU A 12 -8.95 -1.52 -7.83
N ILE A 13 -7.92 -0.78 -7.42
CA ILE A 13 -7.84 -0.15 -6.10
C ILE A 13 -9.01 0.83 -5.90
N ARG A 14 -9.26 1.71 -6.89
CA ARG A 14 -10.40 2.64 -6.84
C ARG A 14 -11.73 1.88 -6.76
N LYS A 15 -11.87 0.74 -7.45
CA LYS A 15 -13.08 -0.09 -7.37
C LYS A 15 -13.30 -0.62 -5.97
N VAL A 16 -12.31 -1.25 -5.32
CA VAL A 16 -12.49 -1.77 -3.95
C VAL A 16 -12.71 -0.67 -2.92
N VAL A 17 -12.16 0.52 -3.15
CA VAL A 17 -12.43 1.71 -2.33
C VAL A 17 -13.88 2.18 -2.50
N SER A 18 -14.38 2.24 -3.74
CA SER A 18 -15.79 2.62 -4.01
C SER A 18 -16.80 1.63 -3.41
N LEU A 19 -16.41 0.36 -3.27
CA LEU A 19 -17.20 -0.69 -2.61
C LEU A 19 -17.09 -0.68 -1.08
N GLY A 20 -16.29 0.23 -0.49
CA GLY A 20 -16.04 0.27 0.95
C GLY A 20 -15.21 -0.88 1.50
N LEU A 21 -14.64 -1.73 0.64
CA LEU A 21 -13.82 -2.88 1.02
C LEU A 21 -12.43 -2.48 1.51
N VAL A 22 -11.98 -1.28 1.13
CA VAL A 22 -10.71 -0.68 1.54
C VAL A 22 -10.94 0.81 1.78
N ARG A 23 -10.24 1.39 2.77
CA ARG A 23 -10.25 2.84 3.00
C ARG A 23 -8.83 3.38 3.06
N GLY A 24 -8.58 4.43 2.28
CA GLY A 24 -7.29 5.14 2.23
C GLY A 24 -7.01 6.02 3.45
N ALA A 25 -5.85 6.69 3.41
CA ALA A 25 -5.52 7.76 4.35
C ALA A 25 -6.24 9.06 3.97
N THR A 26 -6.49 9.90 4.98
CA THR A 26 -7.05 11.24 4.80
C THR A 26 -6.04 12.23 5.37
N PHE A 27 -5.67 13.22 4.56
CA PHE A 27 -4.71 14.27 4.91
C PHE A 27 -5.44 15.61 4.90
N GLY A 28 -5.31 16.38 5.98
CA GLY A 28 -6.12 17.59 6.16
C GLY A 28 -7.61 17.27 6.17
N ASN A 29 -8.42 18.18 5.62
CA ASN A 29 -9.88 18.01 5.61
C ASN A 29 -10.40 17.23 4.40
N ASP A 30 -9.75 17.31 3.23
CA ASP A 30 -10.39 16.86 1.97
C ASP A 30 -9.51 15.96 1.07
N ILE A 31 -8.26 15.68 1.47
CA ILE A 31 -7.35 14.90 0.62
C ILE A 31 -7.41 13.43 1.00
N HIS A 32 -8.10 12.62 0.18
CA HIS A 32 -8.16 11.17 0.34
C HIS A 32 -7.17 10.48 -0.59
N ILE A 33 -6.17 9.79 -0.03
CA ILE A 33 -5.13 9.10 -0.78
C ILE A 33 -5.18 7.61 -0.46
N THR A 34 -5.18 6.78 -1.49
CA THR A 34 -5.16 5.32 -1.36
C THR A 34 -3.88 4.71 -1.90
N HIS A 35 -3.29 5.32 -2.92
CA HIS A 35 -2.05 4.85 -3.53
C HIS A 35 -1.26 6.00 -4.17
N LEU A 36 0.05 5.82 -4.24
CA LEU A 36 0.97 6.59 -5.07
C LEU A 36 1.77 5.61 -5.92
N GLN A 37 1.88 5.88 -7.21
CA GLN A 37 2.56 5.01 -8.15
C GLN A 37 3.60 5.80 -8.94
N PHE A 38 4.81 5.25 -9.04
CA PHE A 38 5.85 5.74 -9.91
C PHE A 38 6.62 4.54 -10.46
N THR A 39 6.67 4.40 -11.79
CA THR A 39 7.27 3.25 -12.49
C THR A 39 6.79 1.90 -11.94
N ASP A 40 7.65 1.20 -11.20
CA ASP A 40 7.48 -0.09 -10.57
C ASP A 40 7.23 0.00 -9.06
N ASP A 41 7.39 1.19 -8.47
CA ASP A 41 7.19 1.44 -7.05
C ASP A 41 5.77 1.95 -6.75
N THR A 42 5.04 1.19 -5.93
CA THR A 42 3.70 1.55 -5.46
C THR A 42 3.68 1.66 -3.94
N ILE A 43 3.25 2.81 -3.42
CA ILE A 43 2.89 2.99 -2.01
C ILE A 43 1.39 2.85 -1.87
N LEU A 44 0.94 2.04 -0.91
CA LEU A 44 -0.46 1.90 -0.54
C LEU A 44 -0.71 2.54 0.84
N PHE A 45 -1.73 3.39 0.91
CA PHE A 45 -2.20 4.02 2.14
C PHE A 45 -3.49 3.34 2.57
N LEU A 46 -3.52 2.78 3.78
CA LEU A 46 -4.66 2.03 4.28
C LEU A 46 -4.93 2.43 5.73
N LYS A 47 -6.21 2.55 6.09
CA LYS A 47 -6.60 2.63 7.51
C LYS A 47 -6.23 1.32 8.22
N PRO A 48 -5.88 1.38 9.51
CA PRO A 48 -5.43 0.21 10.26
C PRO A 48 -6.61 -0.73 10.61
N LYS A 49 -7.07 -1.51 9.63
CA LYS A 49 -8.10 -2.55 9.78
C LYS A 49 -7.67 -3.81 9.04
N ILE A 50 -7.66 -4.94 9.74
CA ILE A 50 -7.26 -6.25 9.18
C ILE A 50 -8.06 -6.63 7.92
N GLU A 51 -9.35 -6.31 7.88
CA GLU A 51 -10.19 -6.56 6.70
C GLU A 51 -9.70 -5.80 5.46
N TYR A 52 -9.27 -4.54 5.61
CA TYR A 52 -8.75 -3.73 4.50
C TYR A 52 -7.43 -4.29 3.99
N VAL A 53 -6.57 -4.75 4.90
CA VAL A 53 -5.32 -5.45 4.59
C VAL A 53 -5.59 -6.75 3.82
N ASN A 54 -6.53 -7.57 4.27
CA ASN A 54 -6.87 -8.83 3.59
C ASN A 54 -7.46 -8.58 2.21
N ASN A 55 -8.34 -7.59 2.07
CA ASN A 55 -8.96 -7.25 0.79
C ASN A 55 -7.94 -6.73 -0.22
N ILE A 56 -7.00 -5.87 0.21
CA ILE A 56 -5.96 -5.40 -0.70
C ILE A 56 -5.02 -6.54 -1.11
N MET A 57 -4.68 -7.45 -0.19
CA MET A 57 -3.82 -8.59 -0.50
C MET A 57 -4.45 -9.54 -1.52
N ARG A 58 -5.74 -9.83 -1.37
CA ARG A 58 -6.50 -10.61 -2.35
C ARG A 58 -6.49 -9.95 -3.72
N LEU A 59 -6.76 -8.64 -3.77
CA LEU A 59 -6.72 -7.87 -5.02
C LEU A 59 -5.33 -7.93 -5.66
N LEU A 60 -4.28 -7.69 -4.90
CA LEU A 60 -2.90 -7.72 -5.37
C LEU A 60 -2.53 -9.10 -5.93
N ARG A 61 -2.94 -10.19 -5.26
CA ARG A 61 -2.72 -11.56 -5.74
C ARG A 61 -3.50 -11.88 -7.02
N CYS A 62 -4.76 -11.44 -7.11
CA CYS A 62 -5.55 -11.57 -8.33
C CYS A 62 -4.92 -10.77 -9.49
N PHE A 63 -4.43 -9.57 -9.21
CA PHE A 63 -3.76 -8.73 -10.20
C PHE A 63 -2.44 -9.34 -10.67
N GLU A 64 -1.65 -9.90 -9.75
CA GLU A 64 -0.41 -10.63 -10.06
C GLU A 64 -0.68 -11.76 -11.08
N LEU A 65 -1.72 -12.57 -10.84
CA LEU A 65 -2.12 -13.66 -11.73
C LEU A 65 -2.65 -13.14 -13.08
N ALA A 66 -3.51 -12.11 -13.07
CA ALA A 66 -4.14 -11.58 -14.27
C ALA A 66 -3.15 -10.83 -15.18
N ALA A 67 -2.19 -10.11 -14.59
CA ALA A 67 -1.18 -9.36 -15.31
C ALA A 67 0.07 -10.19 -15.66
N GLY A 68 0.17 -11.43 -15.17
CA GLY A 68 1.37 -12.26 -15.33
C GLY A 68 2.60 -11.65 -14.66
N LEU A 69 2.40 -10.92 -13.56
CA LEU A 69 3.47 -10.24 -12.81
C LEU A 69 3.85 -11.05 -11.58
N LYS A 70 4.90 -10.60 -10.88
CA LYS A 70 5.25 -11.10 -9.56
C LYS A 70 5.44 -9.95 -8.60
N LEU A 71 4.66 -9.95 -7.51
CA LEU A 71 4.85 -8.95 -6.45
C LEU A 71 6.17 -9.21 -5.73
N ASN A 72 6.98 -8.17 -5.59
CA ASN A 72 8.28 -8.29 -4.95
C ASN A 72 8.17 -8.05 -3.43
N CYS A 73 7.60 -9.01 -2.71
CA CYS A 73 7.44 -8.91 -1.25
C CYS A 73 8.78 -8.73 -0.50
N HIS A 74 9.91 -9.14 -1.08
CA HIS A 74 11.23 -8.94 -0.49
C HIS A 74 11.69 -7.46 -0.51
N LYS A 75 11.25 -6.68 -1.50
CA LYS A 75 11.47 -5.23 -1.59
C LYS A 75 10.35 -4.42 -0.93
N SER A 76 9.16 -5.00 -0.79
CA SER A 76 8.04 -4.36 -0.10
C SER A 76 8.26 -4.30 1.41
N CYS A 77 7.72 -3.27 2.05
CA CYS A 77 7.67 -3.16 3.50
C CYS A 77 6.32 -2.62 3.98
N LEU A 78 5.95 -2.99 5.20
CA LEU A 78 4.81 -2.44 5.92
C LEU A 78 5.31 -1.39 6.89
N VAL A 79 4.76 -0.18 6.80
CA VAL A 79 5.10 0.94 7.69
C VAL A 79 3.86 1.39 8.42
N LYS A 80 3.96 1.48 9.75
CA LYS A 80 2.92 2.07 10.58
C LYS A 80 3.23 3.54 10.86
N ILE A 81 2.25 4.40 10.65
CA ILE A 81 2.38 5.85 10.83
C ILE A 81 1.99 6.29 12.25
N ASN A 82 1.09 5.56 12.94
CA ASN A 82 0.59 5.93 14.27
C ASN A 82 1.18 5.07 15.40
N LYS A 83 1.35 5.67 16.59
CA LYS A 83 1.96 5.01 17.78
C LYS A 83 1.03 4.04 18.55
N GLY A 84 -0.22 3.86 18.14
CA GLY A 84 -1.19 3.01 18.86
C GLY A 84 -1.50 1.67 18.16
N GLY A 85 -1.45 0.56 18.89
CA GLY A 85 -1.98 -0.76 18.50
C GLY A 85 -0.93 -1.87 18.31
N HIS A 86 -1.26 -3.11 18.70
CA HIS A 86 -0.40 -4.30 18.63
C HIS A 86 -0.47 -5.06 17.28
N VAL A 87 -1.18 -4.53 16.28
CA VAL A 87 -1.63 -5.30 15.09
C VAL A 87 -0.54 -5.46 13.99
N GLU A 88 0.73 -5.25 14.32
CA GLU A 88 1.81 -5.15 13.32
C GLU A 88 2.37 -6.50 12.89
N GLU A 89 2.45 -7.48 13.81
CA GLU A 89 3.02 -8.81 13.54
C GLU A 89 2.18 -9.59 12.53
N ASP A 90 0.87 -9.61 12.75
CA ASP A 90 -0.06 -10.34 11.89
C ASP A 90 -0.08 -9.79 10.45
N TRP A 91 0.01 -8.47 10.28
CA TRP A 91 -0.11 -7.86 8.96
C TRP A 91 1.14 -8.05 8.11
N ALA A 92 2.33 -7.84 8.68
CA ALA A 92 3.57 -8.05 7.94
C ALA A 92 3.73 -9.52 7.51
N ALA A 93 3.30 -10.46 8.37
CA ALA A 93 3.25 -11.88 8.04
C ALA A 93 2.28 -12.15 6.87
N LEU A 94 1.08 -11.54 6.88
CA LEU A 94 0.11 -11.65 5.77
C LEU A 94 0.66 -11.12 4.44
N PHE A 95 1.42 -10.02 4.46
CA PHE A 95 2.04 -9.46 3.27
C PHE A 95 3.31 -10.20 2.81
N HIS A 96 3.82 -11.15 3.62
CA HIS A 96 5.16 -11.72 3.46
C HIS A 96 6.26 -10.65 3.27
N CYS A 97 6.06 -9.47 3.85
CA CYS A 97 6.94 -8.32 3.67
C CYS A 97 7.63 -7.95 4.97
N LYS A 98 8.71 -7.17 4.86
CA LYS A 98 9.42 -6.70 6.05
C LYS A 98 8.61 -5.63 6.77
N LYS A 99 8.69 -5.58 8.10
CA LYS A 99 8.29 -4.38 8.85
C LYS A 99 9.36 -3.32 8.67
N ALA A 100 8.93 -2.07 8.55
CA ALA A 100 9.82 -0.92 8.53
C ALA A 100 9.23 0.23 9.37
N HIS A 101 10.10 1.14 9.78
CA HIS A 101 9.74 2.35 10.50
C HIS A 101 10.13 3.56 9.65
N LEU A 102 9.39 4.67 9.80
CA LEU A 102 9.77 5.93 9.17
C LEU A 102 11.09 6.45 9.78
N PRO A 103 11.95 7.10 8.99
CA PRO A 103 11.78 7.36 7.57
C PRO A 103 12.10 6.15 6.67
N ILE A 104 11.38 6.02 5.55
CA ILE A 104 11.67 5.02 4.49
C ILE A 104 12.18 5.71 3.22
N THR A 105 12.95 5.01 2.39
CA THR A 105 13.37 5.53 1.09
C THR A 105 12.30 5.27 0.03
N TYR A 106 11.81 6.33 -0.62
CA TYR A 106 10.96 6.24 -1.80
C TYR A 106 11.56 7.14 -2.89
N LEU A 107 11.88 6.57 -4.05
CA LEU A 107 12.53 7.29 -5.17
C LEU A 107 13.85 8.01 -4.78
N GLY A 108 14.63 7.39 -3.89
CA GLY A 108 15.88 7.96 -3.38
C GLY A 108 15.70 9.08 -2.34
N LEU A 109 14.46 9.40 -1.95
CA LEU A 109 14.14 10.43 -0.96
C LEU A 109 13.63 9.82 0.35
N PRO A 110 14.00 10.38 1.51
CA PRO A 110 13.50 9.92 2.80
C PRO A 110 12.07 10.40 3.04
N LEU A 111 11.11 9.49 2.94
CA LEU A 111 9.71 9.72 3.27
C LEU A 111 9.52 9.67 4.79
N GLY A 112 8.91 10.71 5.36
CA GLY A 112 8.63 10.80 6.80
C GLY A 112 9.81 11.28 7.66
N ALA A 113 10.89 11.75 7.03
CA ALA A 113 11.94 12.48 7.74
C ALA A 113 11.39 13.84 8.20
N ARG A 114 11.78 14.27 9.40
CA ARG A 114 11.53 15.64 9.86
C ARG A 114 12.59 16.54 9.22
N PRO A 115 12.23 17.57 8.46
CA PRO A 115 13.20 18.58 8.05
C PRO A 115 13.77 19.24 9.31
N SER A 116 15.09 19.27 9.39
CA SER A 116 15.87 19.99 10.40
C SER A 116 15.71 21.49 10.26
#